data_AF-A0A954ZAJ7-F1
#
_entry.id   AF-A0A954ZAJ7-F1
#
_cell.length_a   1.000
_cell.length_b   1.000
_cell.length_c   1.000
_cell.angle_alpha   90.00
_cell.angle_beta   90.00
_cell.angle_gamma   90.00
#
_symmetry.space_group_name_H-M   'P 1'
#
loop_
_entity.id
_entity.type
_entity.pdbx_description
1 polymer ?
#
loop_
_entity_poly.entity_id
_entity_poly.type
_entity_poly.pdbx_seq_one_letter_code
_entity_poly.pdbx_strand_id
1 'polypeptide(L)' 'MGRNKAFSDQLRDAIAASAKSRYQIHQETGIEQSGLSRFVNQGAGLAMASIDALVECLGLQLVPIEKAKESKRRPKA' A
#
# COMPACT_ATOMS: atom_id res chain seq x y z
N MET A 1 9.22 -18.74 -2.41
CA MET A 1 8.27 -17.78 -1.80
C MET A 1 8.80 -16.39 -2.06
N GLY A 2 8.16 -15.63 -2.94
CA GLY A 2 8.55 -14.23 -3.17
C GLY A 2 8.42 -13.44 -1.88
N ARG A 3 9.36 -12.53 -1.60
CA ARG A 3 9.22 -11.57 -0.49
C ARG A 3 7.86 -10.89 -0.63
N ASN A 4 7.11 -10.78 0.47
CA ASN A 4 5.97 -9.85 0.50
C ASN A 4 6.48 -8.47 0.07
N LYS A 5 5.78 -7.82 -0.87
CA LYS A 5 6.08 -6.45 -1.29
C LYS A 5 6.08 -5.54 -0.06
N ALA A 6 6.93 -4.51 -0.07
CA ALA A 6 6.90 -3.51 1.00
C ALA A 6 5.50 -2.87 1.07
N PHE A 7 5.08 -2.44 2.25
CA PHE A 7 3.78 -1.75 2.43
C PHE A 7 3.63 -0.56 1.47
N SER A 8 4.70 0.23 1.29
CA SER A 8 4.72 1.36 0.36
C SER A 8 4.50 0.93 -1.09
N ASP A 9 5.02 -0.21 -1.52
CA ASP A 9 4.79 -0.74 -2.86
C ASP A 9 3.36 -1.25 -3.03
N GLN A 10 2.80 -1.90 -2.01
CA GLN A 10 1.39 -2.29 -2.01
C GLN A 10 0.46 -1.08 -2.12
N LEU A 11 0.81 0.01 -1.42
CA LEU A 11 0.05 1.26 -1.49
C LEU A 11 0.17 1.93 -2.86
N ARG A 12 1.36 1.92 -3.48
CA ARG A 12 1.55 2.41 -4.86
C ARG A 12 0.74 1.59 -5.86
N ASP A 13 0.74 0.27 -5.73
CA ASP A 13 -0.05 -0.63 -6.57
C ASP A 13 -1.54 -0.35 -6.41
N ALA A 14 -2.01 -0.12 -5.17
CA ALA A 14 -3.41 0.21 -4.89
C ALA A 14 -3.83 1.55 -5.52
N ILE A 15 -2.96 2.57 -5.50
CA ILE A 15 -3.20 3.84 -6.20
C ILE A 15 -3.33 3.61 -7.70
N ALA A 16 -2.40 2.84 -8.28
CA ALA A 16 -2.37 2.56 -9.72
C ALA A 16 -3.57 1.71 -10.19
N ALA A 17 -4.07 0.81 -9.34
CA ALA A 17 -5.24 -0.01 -9.62
C ALA A 17 -6.57 0.71 -9.34
N SER A 18 -6.55 1.85 -8.64
CA SER A 18 -7.75 2.61 -8.34
C SER A 18 -8.33 3.27 -9.60
N ALA A 19 -9.65 3.40 -9.66
CA ALA A 19 -10.32 4.17 -10.71
C ALA A 19 -10.16 5.69 -10.55
N LYS A 20 -9.47 6.15 -9.50
CA LYS A 20 -9.31 7.56 -9.17
C LYS A 20 -8.02 8.09 -9.81
N SER A 21 -8.14 9.21 -10.50
CA SER A 21 -6.97 9.99 -10.93
C SER A 21 -6.25 10.58 -9.71
N ARG A 22 -4.94 10.85 -9.84
CA ARG A 22 -4.18 11.58 -8.80
C ARG A 22 -4.81 12.92 -8.42
N TYR A 23 -5.49 13.58 -9.38
CA TYR A 23 -6.23 14.81 -9.13
C TYR A 23 -7.43 14.58 -8.21
N GLN A 24 -8.23 13.54 -8.44
CA GLN A 24 -9.35 13.19 -7.57
C GLN A 24 -8.87 12.82 -6.16
N ILE A 25 -7.80 12.03 -6.06
CA ILE A 25 -7.20 11.69 -4.76
C ILE A 25 -6.76 12.97 -4.03
N HIS A 26 -6.12 13.91 -4.73
CA HIS A 26 -5.77 15.21 -4.15
C HIS A 26 -7.00 15.97 -3.62
N GLN A 27 -8.08 16.06 -4.39
CA GLN A 27 -9.31 16.75 -3.97
C GLN A 27 -9.96 16.12 -2.73
N GLU A 28 -9.93 14.79 -2.62
CA GLU A 28 -10.57 14.07 -1.52
C GLU A 28 -9.72 14.02 -0.25
N THR A 29 -8.40 13.92 -0.40
CA THR A 29 -7.47 13.72 0.73
C THR A 29 -6.76 14.99 1.19
N GLY A 30 -6.77 16.05 0.36
CA GLY A 30 -5.96 17.25 0.58
C GLY A 30 -4.45 17.04 0.39
N ILE A 31 -4.01 15.85 -0.05
CA ILE A 31 -2.58 15.58 -0.28
C ILE A 31 -2.12 16.33 -1.53
N GLU A 32 -1.03 17.08 -1.41
CA GLU A 32 -0.42 17.79 -2.53
C GLU A 32 -0.12 16.88 -3.72
N GLN A 33 -0.49 17.32 -4.93
CA GLN A 33 -0.28 16.54 -6.14
C GLN A 33 1.20 16.25 -6.41
N SER A 34 2.08 17.18 -6.03
CA SER A 34 3.52 17.00 -6.10
C SER A 34 4.00 15.88 -5.17
N GLY A 35 3.43 15.79 -3.97
CA GLY A 35 3.65 14.71 -3.00
C GLY A 35 3.18 13.36 -3.53
N LEU A 36 1.95 13.27 -4.04
CA LEU A 36 1.41 12.06 -4.66
C LEU A 36 2.27 11.61 -5.86
N SER A 37 2.66 12.54 -6.72
CA SER A 37 3.51 12.24 -7.88
C SER A 37 4.88 11.69 -7.47
N ARG A 38 5.53 12.29 -6.47
CA ARG A 38 6.82 11.80 -5.94
C ARG A 38 6.68 10.45 -5.27
N PHE A 39 5.60 10.23 -4.52
CA PHE A 39 5.34 8.95 -3.87
C PHE A 39 5.18 7.81 -4.89
N VAL A 40 4.37 8.05 -5.94
CA VAL A 40 4.08 7.05 -6.97
C VAL A 40 5.28 6.80 -7.89
N ASN A 41 5.96 7.85 -8.35
CA ASN A 41 6.96 7.73 -9.41
C ASN A 41 8.42 7.69 -8.92
N GLN A 42 8.73 8.33 -7.78
CA GLN A 42 10.11 8.56 -7.34
C GLN A 42 10.46 7.81 -6.05
N GLY A 43 9.52 7.01 -5.53
CA GLY A 43 9.74 6.22 -4.32
C GLY A 43 9.82 7.05 -3.03
N ALA A 44 9.48 8.35 -3.07
CA ALA A 44 9.48 9.21 -1.89
C ALA A 44 8.49 8.71 -0.83
N GLY A 45 8.71 9.09 0.42
CA GLY A 45 7.77 8.84 1.52
C GLY A 45 6.62 9.86 1.55
N LEU A 46 5.57 9.51 2.27
CA LEU A 46 4.49 10.42 2.68
C LEU A 46 4.45 10.48 4.21
N ALA A 47 3.91 11.57 4.75
CA ALA A 47 3.62 11.64 6.18
C ALA A 47 2.53 10.62 6.54
N MET A 48 2.55 10.10 7.78
CA MET A 48 1.56 9.12 8.24
C MET A 48 0.12 9.60 8.09
N ALA A 49 -0.16 10.87 8.42
CA ALA A 49 -1.50 11.45 8.22
C ALA A 49 -1.97 11.41 6.75
N SER A 50 -1.04 11.60 5.79
CA SER A 50 -1.35 11.46 4.36
C SER A 50 -1.59 10.00 3.97
N ILE A 51 -0.87 9.06 4.58
CA ILE A 51 -1.09 7.63 4.37
C ILE A 51 -2.48 7.24 4.87
N ASP A 52 -2.86 7.66 6.07
CA ASP A 52 -4.17 7.36 6.65
C ASP A 52 -5.32 7.91 5.78
N ALA A 53 -5.23 9.18 5.36
CA ALA A 53 -6.21 9.78 4.46
C ALA A 53 -6.30 9.06 3.10
N LEU A 54 -5.17 8.59 2.58
CA LEU A 54 -5.13 7.86 1.32
C LEU A 54 -5.71 6.44 1.45
N VAL A 55 -5.46 5.76 2.56
CA VAL A 55 -6.07 4.46 2.88
C VAL A 55 -7.59 4.59 2.99
N GLU A 56 -8.09 5.63 3.67
CA GLU A 56 -9.52 5.92 3.77
C GLU A 56 -10.14 6.24 2.41
N CYS A 57 -9.54 7.16 1.64
CA CYS A 57 -10.01 7.54 0.29
C CYS A 57 -10.10 6.35 -0.68
N LEU A 58 -9.17 5.41 -0.57
CA LEU A 58 -9.13 4.21 -1.40
C LEU A 58 -9.93 3.03 -0.83
N GLY A 59 -10.53 3.17 0.36
CA GLY A 59 -11.29 2.11 1.02
C GLY A 59 -10.44 0.89 1.38
N LEU A 60 -9.18 1.11 1.74
CA LEU A 60 -8.21 0.06 2.04
C LEU A 60 -8.22 -0.27 3.53
N GLN A 61 -7.80 -1.50 3.86
CA GLN A 61 -7.59 -1.94 5.23
C GLN A 61 -6.34 -2.80 5.34
N LEU A 62 -5.62 -2.68 6.46
CA LEU A 62 -4.50 -3.56 6.78
C LEU A 62 -5.01 -4.88 7.34
N VAL A 63 -4.66 -5.98 6.67
CA VAL A 63 -5.01 -7.33 7.09
C VAL A 63 -3.76 -8.16 7.37
N PRO A 64 -3.75 -9.01 8.42
CA PRO A 64 -2.65 -9.92 8.66
C PRO A 64 -2.59 -10.97 7.56
N ILE A 65 -1.41 -11.18 7.00
CA ILE A 65 -1.14 -12.31 6.11
C ILE A 65 -0.72 -13.47 7.00
N GLU A 66 -1.53 -14.52 7.08
CA GLU A 66 -1.15 -15.75 7.76
C GLU A 66 0.12 -16.30 7.08
N LYS A 67 1.24 -16.25 7.79
CA LYS A 67 2.43 -16.98 7.34
C LYS A 67 2.06 -18.45 7.43
N ALA A 68 1.95 -19.12 6.27
CA ALA A 68 1.72 -20.54 6.20
C ALA A 68 2.63 -21.21 7.24
N LYS A 69 2.03 -21.85 8.25
CA LYS A 69 2.79 -22.57 9.28
C LYS A 69 3.70 -23.51 8.52
N GLU A 70 5.00 -23.28 8.61
CA GLU A 70 5.99 -24.21 8.08
C GLU A 70 5.65 -25.57 8.65
N SER A 71 5.04 -26.40 7.81
CA SER A 71 4.58 -27.72 8.19
C SER A 71 5.82 -28.44 8.66
N LYS A 72 5.96 -28.63 9.98
CA LYS A 72 6.99 -29.48 10.57
C LYS A 72 6.92 -30.79 9.81
N ARG A 73 7.87 -31.00 8.88
CA ARG A 73 8.14 -32.29 8.28
C ARG A 73 8.47 -33.20 9.46
N ARG A 74 7.50 -33.96 9.96
CA ARG A 74 7.78 -35.02 10.91
C ARG A 74 8.75 -35.97 10.21
N PRO A 75 9.95 -36.25 10.77
CA PRO A 75 10.75 -37.34 10.24
C PRO A 75 9.92 -38.61 10.38
N LYS A 76 9.84 -39.38 9.30
CA LYS A 76 9.19 -40.69 9.27
C LYS A 76 10.02 -41.59 10.20
N ALA A 77 9.42 -42.03 11.31
CA ALA A 77 9.97 -43.08 12.17
C ALA A 77 9.78 -44.45 11.52
#